data_AF-A0A3D9H878-F1
#
_entry.id   AF-A0A3D9H878-F1
#
_cell.length_a   1.000
_cell.length_b   1.000
_cell.length_c   1.000
_cell.angle_alpha   90.00
_cell.angle_beta   90.00
_cell.angle_gamma   90.00
#
_symmetry.space_group_name_H-M   'P 1'
#
loop_
_entity.id
_entity.type
_entity.pdbx_description
1 polymer ?
#
loop_
_entity_poly.entity_id
_entity_poly.type
_entity_poly.pdbx_seq_one_letter_code
_entity_poly.pdbx_strand_id
1 'polypeptide(L)'
;MEQAEFLEKNIFIDLENMNDGFADTSIHCFSEADFNTVLKKSEHFGLSLYTIEAWFEGAAFDTTSHEAYKKKATDPKWYTKAFSDLKKRQEGLVYSATYKVSKKLLERN
;
A
#
# COMPACT_ATOMS: atom_id res chain seq x y z
N MET A 1 -4.95 -10.45 -16.88
CA MET A 1 -5.37 -9.75 -15.66
C MET A 1 -4.63 -8.44 -15.60
N GLU A 2 -5.33 -7.34 -15.37
CA GLU A 2 -4.68 -6.04 -15.12
C GLU A 2 -4.10 -5.99 -13.70
N GLN A 3 -3.16 -5.07 -13.46
CA GLN A 3 -2.59 -4.88 -12.12
C GLN A 3 -3.67 -4.57 -11.08
N ALA A 4 -4.61 -3.67 -11.41
CA ALA A 4 -5.69 -3.28 -10.52
C ALA A 4 -6.53 -4.51 -10.13
N GLU A 5 -6.98 -5.29 -11.12
CA GLU A 5 -7.74 -6.52 -10.87
C GLU A 5 -6.99 -7.53 -9.99
N PHE A 6 -5.67 -7.68 -10.20
CA PHE A 6 -4.87 -8.60 -9.38
C PHE A 6 -4.83 -8.15 -7.93
N LEU A 7 -4.61 -6.85 -7.70
CA LEU A 7 -4.60 -6.28 -6.36
C LEU A 7 -5.98 -6.42 -5.72
N GLU A 8 -7.06 -6.10 -6.41
CA GLU A 8 -8.42 -6.24 -5.87
C GLU A 8 -8.76 -7.69 -5.50
N LYS A 9 -8.41 -8.66 -6.36
CA LYS A 9 -8.73 -10.07 -6.13
C LYS A 9 -7.84 -10.77 -5.10
N ASN A 10 -6.57 -10.38 -4.98
CA ASN A 10 -5.61 -11.10 -4.14
C ASN A 10 -5.22 -10.32 -2.89
N ILE A 11 -5.08 -8.99 -3.00
CA ILE A 11 -4.52 -8.13 -1.96
C ILE A 11 -5.64 -7.43 -1.19
N PHE A 12 -6.50 -6.70 -1.90
CA PHE A 12 -7.63 -5.96 -1.38
C PHE A 12 -8.90 -6.80 -1.18
N ILE A 13 -8.77 -8.13 -1.25
CA ILE A 13 -9.87 -9.03 -0.93
C ILE A 13 -10.32 -8.82 0.52
N ASP A 14 -11.62 -8.53 0.66
CA ASP A 14 -12.32 -8.22 1.92
C ASP A 14 -11.93 -6.88 2.57
N LEU A 15 -11.29 -5.97 1.83
CA LEU A 15 -10.88 -4.67 2.37
C LEU A 15 -11.80 -3.55 1.90
N GLU A 16 -12.17 -2.68 2.83
CA GLU A 16 -12.96 -1.49 2.54
C GLU A 16 -12.06 -0.34 2.09
N ASN A 17 -12.35 0.21 0.90
CA ASN A 17 -11.67 1.41 0.42
C ASN A 17 -12.22 2.63 1.17
N MET A 18 -11.38 3.20 2.03
CA MET A 18 -11.67 4.43 2.79
C MET A 18 -11.35 5.70 2.02
N ASN A 19 -11.08 5.61 0.71
CA ASN A 19 -10.95 6.80 -0.11
C ASN A 19 -12.33 7.45 -0.31
N ASP A 20 -12.64 8.48 0.48
CA ASP A 20 -13.89 9.25 0.42
C ASP A 20 -13.87 10.32 -0.68
N GLY A 21 -12.96 10.19 -1.66
CA GLY A 21 -12.77 11.16 -2.75
C GLY A 21 -11.75 12.26 -2.43
N PHE A 22 -11.00 12.12 -1.33
CA PHE A 22 -9.87 13.00 -1.03
C PHE A 22 -8.61 12.66 -1.84
N ALA A 23 -8.48 11.40 -2.28
CA ALA A 23 -7.43 10.95 -3.18
C ALA A 23 -8.03 10.60 -4.56
N ASP A 24 -7.19 10.49 -5.58
CA ASP A 24 -7.59 10.01 -6.90
C ASP A 24 -8.41 8.71 -6.81
N THR A 25 -9.41 8.55 -7.69
CA THR A 25 -10.28 7.35 -7.71
C THR A 25 -9.53 6.06 -7.98
N SER A 26 -8.29 6.15 -8.48
CA SER A 26 -7.38 5.03 -8.71
C SER A 26 -6.56 4.65 -7.47
N ILE A 27 -6.58 5.48 -6.41
CA ILE A 27 -5.87 5.26 -5.17
C ILE A 27 -6.83 4.64 -4.16
N HIS A 28 -6.49 3.46 -3.68
CA HIS A 28 -7.18 2.81 -2.57
C HIS A 28 -6.52 3.20 -1.26
N CYS A 29 -7.32 3.76 -0.36
CA CYS A 29 -6.89 4.12 0.98
C CYS A 29 -7.47 3.10 1.96
N PHE A 30 -6.64 2.61 2.87
CA PHE A 30 -7.04 1.59 3.84
C PHE A 30 -6.73 2.04 5.25
N SER A 31 -7.55 1.61 6.20
CA SER A 31 -7.25 1.74 7.63
C SER A 31 -5.96 1.00 7.99
N GLU A 32 -5.36 1.36 9.12
CA GLU A 32 -4.13 0.74 9.60
C GLU A 32 -4.19 -0.81 9.63
N ALA A 33 -5.29 -1.37 10.13
CA ALA A 33 -5.48 -2.82 10.25
C ALA A 33 -5.54 -3.51 8.88
N ASP A 34 -6.32 -2.95 7.96
CA ASP A 34 -6.47 -3.41 6.59
C ASP A 34 -5.16 -3.29 5.81
N PHE A 35 -4.50 -2.13 5.91
CA PHE A 35 -3.23 -1.89 5.24
C PHE A 35 -2.14 -2.84 5.72
N ASN A 36 -2.10 -3.18 7.01
CA ASN A 36 -1.17 -4.20 7.50
C ASN A 36 -1.41 -5.58 6.85
N THR A 37 -2.68 -5.93 6.60
CA THR A 37 -3.03 -7.15 5.86
C THR A 37 -2.60 -7.07 4.40
N VAL A 38 -2.79 -5.92 3.75
CA VAL A 38 -2.28 -5.63 2.40
C VAL A 38 -0.77 -5.84 2.32
N LEU A 39 -0.01 -5.31 3.28
CA LEU A 39 1.44 -5.43 3.31
C LEU A 39 1.88 -6.88 3.44
N LYS A 40 1.24 -7.66 4.32
CA LYS A 40 1.53 -9.10 4.48
C LYS A 40 1.26 -9.89 3.21
N LYS A 41 0.13 -9.63 2.54
CA LYS A 41 -0.19 -10.27 1.26
C LYS A 41 0.80 -9.83 0.18
N SER A 42 1.15 -8.55 0.14
CA SER A 42 2.15 -8.01 -0.77
C SER A 42 3.52 -8.66 -0.58
N GLU A 43 3.94 -8.90 0.67
CA GLU A 43 5.14 -9.67 1.02
C GLU A 43 5.05 -11.11 0.49
N HIS A 44 3.92 -11.77 0.73
CA HIS A 44 3.69 -13.15 0.31
C HIS A 44 3.77 -13.34 -1.20
N PHE A 45 3.17 -12.41 -1.96
CA PHE A 45 3.23 -12.41 -3.42
C PHE A 45 4.53 -11.81 -3.97
N GLY A 46 5.35 -11.13 -3.15
CA GLY A 46 6.56 -10.45 -3.61
C GLY A 46 6.26 -9.23 -4.50
N LEU A 47 5.23 -8.46 -4.16
CA LEU A 47 4.88 -7.23 -4.87
C LEU A 47 5.93 -6.14 -4.66
N SER A 48 6.11 -5.31 -5.67
CA SER A 48 6.95 -4.12 -5.58
C SER A 48 6.11 -2.95 -5.11
N LEU A 49 6.29 -2.49 -3.87
CA LEU A 49 5.72 -1.21 -3.45
C LEU A 49 6.71 -0.09 -3.81
N TYR A 50 6.23 1.05 -4.30
CA TYR A 50 7.07 2.19 -4.66
C TYR A 50 6.98 3.31 -3.63
N THR A 51 5.76 3.71 -3.32
CA THR A 51 5.45 4.81 -2.39
C THR A 51 4.37 4.35 -1.42
N ILE A 52 4.40 4.93 -0.22
CA ILE A 52 3.36 4.84 0.79
C ILE A 52 3.00 6.27 1.16
N GLU A 53 1.72 6.56 1.14
CA GLU A 53 1.15 7.86 1.47
C GLU A 53 0.22 7.67 2.66
N ALA A 54 0.46 8.43 3.71
CA ALA A 54 -0.41 8.51 4.87
C ALA A 54 -1.32 9.72 4.74
N TRP A 55 -2.58 9.52 5.06
CA TRP A 55 -3.65 10.50 5.01
C TRP A 55 -4.28 10.60 6.39
N PHE A 56 -4.56 11.81 6.83
CA PHE A 56 -5.25 12.05 8.09
C PHE A 56 -6.47 12.92 7.82
N GLU A 57 -7.66 12.43 8.14
CA GLU A 57 -8.93 13.14 7.93
C GLU A 57 -9.07 13.72 6.50
N GLY A 58 -8.58 12.99 5.48
CA GLY A 58 -8.61 13.40 4.08
C GLY A 58 -7.50 14.36 3.64
N ALA A 59 -6.56 14.71 4.52
CA ALA A 59 -5.37 15.50 4.18
C ALA A 59 -4.12 14.62 4.06
N ALA A 60 -3.29 14.86 3.04
CA ALA A 60 -1.99 14.18 2.92
C ALA A 60 -1.11 14.55 4.12
N PHE A 61 -0.80 13.55 4.95
CA PHE A 61 -0.05 13.72 6.19
C PHE A 61 1.45 13.57 5.94
N ASP A 62 1.86 12.44 5.36
CA ASP A 62 3.27 12.15 5.08
C ASP A 62 3.37 11.15 3.92
N THR A 63 4.38 11.34 3.07
CA THR A 63 4.61 10.49 1.91
C THR A 63 6.04 9.97 1.95
N THR A 64 6.18 8.66 1.79
CA THR A 64 7.47 8.00 1.88
C THR A 64 7.65 6.99 0.76
N SER A 65 8.87 6.87 0.25
CA SER A 65 9.18 6.06 -0.93
C SER A 65 10.32 5.10 -0.65
N HIS A 66 10.37 4.00 -1.39
CA HIS A 66 11.44 3.01 -1.26
C HIS A 66 12.84 3.62 -1.50
N GLU A 67 12.91 4.67 -2.31
CA GLU A 67 14.13 5.44 -2.61
C GLU A 67 14.66 6.16 -1.36
N ALA A 68 13.76 6.72 -0.54
CA ALA A 68 14.12 7.36 0.73
C ALA A 68 14.81 6.38 1.68
N TYR A 69 14.43 5.10 1.64
CA TYR A 69 15.04 4.04 2.43
C TYR A 69 16.29 3.41 1.79
N LYS A 70 16.66 3.80 0.55
CA LYS A 70 17.70 3.14 -0.25
C LYS A 70 17.49 1.62 -0.32
N LYS A 71 16.24 1.20 -0.45
CA LYS A 71 15.81 -0.21 -0.52
C LYS A 71 15.13 -0.50 -1.85
N LYS A 72 15.03 -1.79 -2.17
CA LYS A 72 14.27 -2.26 -3.33
C LYS A 72 12.78 -2.13 -3.03
N ALA A 73 12.00 -1.80 -4.04
CA ALA A 73 10.53 -1.75 -3.97
C ALA A 73 9.90 -3.05 -3.40
N THR A 74 10.52 -4.20 -3.65
CA THR A 74 10.09 -5.52 -3.16
C THR A 74 10.57 -5.86 -1.75
N ASP A 75 11.39 -5.02 -1.10
CA ASP A 75 11.99 -5.35 0.19
C ASP A 75 11.01 -5.08 1.35
N PRO A 76 10.55 -6.11 2.09
CA PRO A 76 9.57 -5.89 3.15
C PRO A 76 10.02 -4.94 4.25
N LYS A 77 11.32 -4.87 4.50
CA LYS A 77 11.84 -4.07 5.60
C LYS A 77 11.62 -2.58 5.36
N TRP A 78 11.48 -2.13 4.11
CA TRP A 78 11.26 -0.71 3.82
C TRP A 78 9.81 -0.32 4.16
N TYR A 79 8.81 -1.04 3.63
CA TYR A 79 7.41 -0.68 3.85
C TYR A 79 6.95 -0.98 5.27
N THR A 80 7.45 -2.05 5.91
CA THR A 80 7.16 -2.33 7.32
C THR A 80 7.72 -1.23 8.22
N LYS A 81 8.91 -0.71 7.89
CA LYS A 81 9.53 0.38 8.65
C LYS A 81 8.82 1.70 8.44
N ALA A 82 8.49 2.04 7.19
CA ALA A 82 7.69 3.20 6.83
C ALA A 82 6.34 3.21 7.57
N PHE A 83 5.59 2.12 7.46
CA PHE A 83 4.32 1.96 8.13
C PHE A 83 4.44 2.08 9.65
N SER A 84 5.46 1.47 10.25
CA SER A 84 5.71 1.57 11.70
C SER A 84 6.08 2.98 12.16
N ASP A 85 6.78 3.77 11.34
CA ASP A 85 7.11 5.16 11.65
C ASP A 85 5.84 6.01 11.64
N LEU A 86 5.05 5.91 10.56
CA LEU A 86 3.80 6.64 10.39
C LEU A 86 2.80 6.32 11.50
N LYS A 87 2.62 5.03 11.81
CA LYS A 87 1.78 4.56 12.91
C LYS A 87 2.16 5.16 14.26
N LYS A 88 3.45 5.40 14.50
CA LYS A 88 3.93 6.00 15.75
C LYS A 88 3.75 7.52 15.80
N ARG A 89 3.63 8.17 14.64
CA ARG A 89 3.45 9.63 14.56
C ARG A 89 2.01 10.02 14.89
N GLN A 90 1.04 9.31 14.33
CA GLN A 90 -0.37 9.63 14.52
C GLN A 90 -1.25 8.39 14.42
N GLU A 91 -2.20 8.26 15.34
CA GLU A 91 -3.22 7.21 15.31
C GLU A 91 -4.39 7.64 14.44
N GLY A 92 -5.09 6.68 13.82
CA GLY A 92 -6.21 6.98 12.91
C GLY A 92 -5.80 7.46 11.52
N LEU A 93 -4.55 7.21 11.12
CA LEU A 93 -4.10 7.44 9.74
C LEU A 93 -4.66 6.38 8.79
N VAL A 94 -4.97 6.85 7.59
CA VAL A 94 -5.31 6.03 6.44
C VAL A 94 -4.09 5.91 5.55
N TYR A 95 -3.85 4.76 4.97
CA TYR A 95 -2.66 4.49 4.19
C TYR A 95 -3.03 4.10 2.77
N SER A 96 -2.34 4.70 1.82
CA SER A 96 -2.34 4.26 0.43
C SER A 96 -0.92 3.95 -0.01
N ALA A 97 -0.79 3.14 -1.04
CA ALA A 97 0.51 2.85 -1.60
C ALA A 97 0.44 2.57 -3.09
N THR A 98 1.54 2.87 -3.77
CA THR A 98 1.70 2.55 -5.19
C THR A 98 2.34 1.18 -5.30
N TYR A 99 1.56 0.19 -5.71
CA TYR A 99 2.02 -1.16 -5.99
C TYR A 99 2.39 -1.31 -7.47
N LYS A 100 3.32 -2.22 -7.76
CA LYS A 100 3.60 -2.70 -9.10
C LYS A 100 3.63 -4.21 -9.13
N VAL A 101 2.73 -4.77 -9.92
CA VAL A 101 2.66 -6.21 -10.16
C VAL A 101 3.49 -6.51 -11.41
N SER A 102 4.41 -7.46 -11.30
CA SER A 102 5.24 -7.88 -12.45
C SER A 102 4.38 -8.65 -13.45
N LYS A 103 4.60 -8.46 -14.76
CA LYS A 103 3.89 -9.21 -15.82
C LYS A 103 3.91 -10.72 -15.60
N LYS A 104 5.07 -11.27 -15.22
CA LYS A 104 5.21 -12.70 -14.86
C LYS A 104 4.25 -13.19 -13.77
N LEU A 105 3.82 -12.31 -12.88
CA LEU A 105 2.91 -12.60 -11.78
C LEU A 105 1.45 -12.53 -12.25
N LEU A 106 1.14 -11.57 -13.14
CA LEU A 106 -0.14 -11.42 -13.82
C LEU A 106 -0.41 -12.52 -14.86
N GLU A 107 0.64 -13.12 -15.42
CA GLU A 107 0.55 -14.21 -16.40
C GLU A 107 0.43 -15.60 -15.74
N ARG A 108 0.71 -15.70 -14.44
CA ARG A 108 0.73 -16.98 -13.69
C ARG A 108 -0.54 -17.25 -12.88
N ASN A 109 -1.43 -16.27 -12.75
CA ASN A 109 -2.75 -16.36 -12.11
C ASN A 109 -3.84 -15.84 -13.05
#